data_AF-A0AA41U6N2-F1
#
_entry.id   AF-A0AA41U6N2-F1
#
_cell.length_a   1.000
_cell.length_b   1.000
_cell.length_c   1.000
_cell.angle_alpha   90.00
_cell.angle_beta   90.00
_cell.angle_gamma   90.00
#
_symmetry.space_group_name_H-M   'P 1'
#
loop_
_entity.id
_entity.type
_entity.pdbx_description
1 polymer ?
#
loop_
_entity_poly.entity_id
_entity_poly.type
_entity_poly.pdbx_seq_one_letter_code
_entity_poly.pdbx_strand_id
1 'polypeptide(L)'
;MTTITTLNVTGMTCSHCASSVTNELRAVPAVQDVTVELHAGGTSLVRVVSSDPLEEAPLRDAIDEAGYAVEGVEVLENAVAAEAAAQAPARQATHMLPIVRS
;
A
#
# COMPACT_ATOMS: atom_id res chain seq x y z
N MET A 1 -8.36 -11.90 16.13
CA MET A 1 -9.20 -11.65 14.94
C MET A 1 -8.40 -10.68 14.11
N THR A 2 -7.97 -11.05 12.91
CA THR A 2 -6.96 -10.25 12.20
C THR A 2 -7.63 -9.08 11.48
N THR A 3 -7.09 -7.88 11.70
CA THR A 3 -7.55 -6.65 11.04
C THR A 3 -6.56 -6.26 9.94
N ILE A 4 -7.08 -5.78 8.82
CA ILE A 4 -6.26 -5.28 7.72
C ILE A 4 -6.56 -3.82 7.48
N THR A 5 -5.53 -2.99 7.55
CA THR A 5 -5.62 -1.56 7.24
C THR A 5 -4.86 -1.27 5.96
N THR A 6 -5.52 -0.65 4.99
CA THR A 6 -4.92 -0.21 3.73
C THR A 6 -4.73 1.30 3.78
N LEU A 7 -3.53 1.78 3.53
CA LEU A 7 -3.17 3.20 3.50
C LEU A 7 -2.75 3.59 2.09
N ASN A 8 -3.29 4.71 1.61
CA ASN A 8 -2.98 5.27 0.31
C ASN A 8 -1.90 6.34 0.49
N VAL A 9 -0.67 6.04 0.07
CA VAL A 9 0.50 6.88 0.32
C VAL A 9 1.02 7.46 -1.00
N THR A 10 1.23 8.78 -1.04
CA THR A 10 1.81 9.44 -2.22
C THR A 10 3.29 9.73 -2.04
N GLY A 11 4.00 9.85 -3.16
CA GLY A 11 5.42 10.22 -3.17
C GLY A 11 6.40 9.06 -3.00
N MET A 12 5.93 7.87 -2.62
CA MET A 12 6.77 6.66 -2.64
C MET A 12 7.03 6.21 -4.08
N THR A 13 8.29 6.29 -4.51
CA THR A 13 8.69 5.94 -5.90
C THR A 13 9.77 4.87 -5.98
N CYS A 14 10.30 4.40 -4.85
CA CYS A 14 11.47 3.53 -4.80
C CYS A 14 11.34 2.41 -3.76
N SER A 15 11.98 1.25 -4.00
CA SER A 15 11.95 0.11 -3.06
C SER A 15 12.55 0.46 -1.69
N HIS A 16 13.61 1.28 -1.64
CA HIS A 16 14.14 1.75 -0.36
C HIS A 16 13.15 2.62 0.42
N CYS A 17 12.37 3.44 -0.28
CA CYS A 17 11.33 4.29 0.27
C CYS A 17 10.27 3.42 0.96
N ALA A 18 9.82 2.36 0.27
CA ALA A 18 8.90 1.37 0.81
C ALA A 18 9.49 0.63 2.02
N SER A 19 10.77 0.26 1.97
CA SER A 19 11.43 -0.42 3.10
C SER A 19 11.52 0.47 4.34
N SER A 20 11.83 1.76 4.20
CA SER A 20 11.80 2.71 5.31
C SER A 20 10.42 2.80 5.94
N VAL A 21 9.37 3.03 5.15
CA VAL A 21 7.97 3.09 5.65
C VAL A 21 7.56 1.78 6.32
N THR A 22 7.94 0.65 5.74
CA THR A 22 7.68 -0.69 6.30
C THR A 22 8.34 -0.85 7.67
N ASN A 23 9.55 -0.34 7.85
CA ASN A 23 10.27 -0.43 9.11
C ASN A 23 9.60 0.39 10.22
N GLU A 24 9.17 1.62 9.90
CA GLU A 24 8.45 2.49 10.85
C GLU A 24 7.10 1.87 11.24
N LEU A 25 6.34 1.35 10.27
CA LEU A 25 5.07 0.68 10.54
C LEU A 25 5.25 -0.60 11.36
N ARG A 26 6.36 -1.32 11.19
CA ARG A 26 6.68 -2.50 12.01
C ARG A 26 7.05 -2.16 13.45
N ALA A 27 7.42 -0.90 13.74
CA ALA A 27 7.65 -0.44 15.10
C ALA A 27 6.33 -0.15 15.85
N VAL A 28 5.21 -0.01 15.13
CA VAL A 28 3.89 0.20 15.73
C VAL A 28 3.44 -1.09 16.45
N PRO A 29 3.02 -1.01 17.72
CA PRO A 29 2.56 -2.17 18.46
C PRO A 29 1.33 -2.80 17.78
N ALA A 30 1.24 -4.14 17.84
CA ALA A 30 0.22 -4.97 17.20
C ALA A 30 0.29 -5.14 15.67
N VAL A 31 1.26 -4.50 14.99
CA VAL A 31 1.58 -4.80 13.59
C VAL A 31 2.27 -6.16 13.47
N GLN A 32 1.70 -7.04 12.65
CA GLN A 32 2.22 -8.39 12.40
C GLN A 32 2.93 -8.48 11.06
N ASP A 33 2.33 -7.88 10.03
CA ASP A 33 2.86 -7.88 8.67
C ASP A 33 2.55 -6.57 7.94
N VAL A 34 3.40 -6.21 6.99
CA VAL A 34 3.27 -5.01 6.18
C VAL A 34 3.65 -5.35 4.75
N THR A 35 2.74 -5.06 3.81
CA THR A 35 2.94 -5.22 2.38
C THR A 35 2.84 -3.86 1.71
N VAL A 36 3.79 -3.51 0.85
CA VAL A 36 3.79 -2.24 0.12
C VAL A 36 3.72 -2.50 -1.38
N GLU A 37 2.73 -1.90 -2.03
CA GLU A 37 2.53 -1.90 -3.47
C GLU A 37 2.94 -0.54 -4.02
N LEU A 38 4.12 -0.48 -4.61
CA LEU A 38 4.67 0.75 -5.18
C LEU A 38 4.05 1.05 -6.54
N HIS A 39 3.42 2.23 -6.65
CA HIS A 39 2.93 2.76 -7.91
C HIS A 39 3.77 3.98 -8.31
N ALA A 40 4.79 3.74 -9.14
CA ALA A 40 5.65 4.81 -9.64
C ALA A 40 4.83 5.85 -10.43
N GLY A 41 4.80 7.10 -9.94
CA GLY A 41 4.04 8.19 -10.55
C GLY A 41 2.57 8.28 -10.11
N GLY A 42 2.16 7.54 -9.07
CA GLY A 42 0.81 7.59 -8.51
C GLY A 42 0.78 7.35 -7.01
N THR A 43 -0.36 6.87 -6.52
CA THR A 43 -0.61 6.54 -5.11
C THR A 43 -0.21 5.09 -4.86
N SER A 44 0.77 4.89 -3.97
CA SER A 44 1.20 3.57 -3.52
C SER A 44 0.27 3.06 -2.42
N LEU A 45 0.02 1.75 -2.38
CA LEU A 45 -0.85 1.14 -1.37
C LEU A 45 0.01 0.44 -0.32
N VAL A 46 -0.29 0.70 0.96
CA VAL A 46 0.38 0.06 2.09
C VAL A 46 -0.64 -0.71 2.89
N ARG A 47 -0.49 -2.02 2.93
CA ARG A 47 -1.37 -2.93 3.67
C ARG A 47 -0.69 -3.36 4.95
N VAL A 48 -1.36 -3.11 6.08
CA VAL A 48 -0.89 -3.46 7.42
C VAL A 48 -1.82 -4.52 7.99
N VAL A 49 -1.25 -5.64 8.42
CA VAL A 49 -1.95 -6.74 9.07
C VAL A 49 -1.68 -6.67 10.56
N SER A 50 -2.73 -6.67 11.36
CA SER A 50 -2.65 -6.52 12.82
C SER A 50 -3.56 -7.50 13.55
N SER A 51 -3.17 -7.86 14.78
CA SER A 51 -3.92 -8.82 15.62
C SER A 51 -5.18 -8.21 16.26
N ASP A 52 -5.21 -6.88 16.32
CA ASP A 52 -6.22 -6.04 16.97
C ASP A 52 -6.49 -4.81 16.08
N PRO A 53 -7.68 -4.18 16.18
CA PRO A 53 -7.98 -2.96 15.44
C PRO A 53 -6.99 -1.85 15.82
N LEU A 54 -6.21 -1.41 14.83
CA LEU A 54 -5.31 -0.26 14.95
C LEU A 54 -6.06 1.02 14.63
N GLU A 55 -5.84 2.05 15.45
CA GLU A 55 -6.30 3.40 15.15
C GLU A 55 -5.55 3.96 13.93
N GLU A 56 -6.23 4.79 13.14
CA GLU A 56 -5.64 5.38 11.95
C GLU A 56 -4.53 6.39 12.28
N ALA A 57 -4.62 7.04 13.46
CA ALA A 57 -3.68 8.07 13.90
C ALA A 57 -2.23 7.57 14.01
N PRO A 58 -1.91 6.49 14.76
CA PRO A 58 -0.53 5.98 14.86
C PRO A 58 0.03 5.48 13.53
N LEU A 59 -0.82 4.95 12.65
CA LEU A 59 -0.39 4.52 11.31
C LEU A 59 -0.02 5.71 10.42
N ARG A 60 -0.81 6.79 10.50
CA ARG A 60 -0.51 8.04 9.78
C ARG A 60 0.76 8.69 10.31
N ASP A 61 0.93 8.75 11.63
CA ASP A 61 2.09 9.34 12.29
C ASP A 61 3.40 8.63 11.87
N ALA A 62 3.40 7.29 11.86
CA ALA A 62 4.55 6.51 11.38
C ALA A 62 4.91 6.78 9.90
N ILE A 63 3.92 7.06 9.06
CA ILE A 63 4.16 7.38 7.64
C ILE A 63 4.63 8.84 7.47
N ASP A 64 4.11 9.76 8.28
CA ASP A 64 4.53 11.16 8.31
C ASP A 64 5.98 11.30 8.79
N GLU A 65 6.36 10.58 9.84
CA GLU A 65 7.75 10.47 10.33
C GLU A 65 8.70 9.88 9.27
N ALA A 66 8.21 8.94 8.45
CA ALA A 66 8.95 8.43 7.30
C ALA A 66 9.07 9.44 6.14
N GLY A 67 8.36 10.57 6.22
CA GLY A 67 8.40 11.67 5.25
C GLY A 67 7.38 11.55 4.11
N TYR A 68 6.28 10.81 4.30
CA TYR A 68 5.25 10.62 3.28
C TYR A 68 3.86 11.02 3.78
N ALA A 69 2.97 11.34 2.84
CA ALA A 69 1.59 11.72 3.14
C ALA A 69 0.61 10.59 2.84
N VAL A 70 -0.34 10.39 3.74
CA VAL A 70 -1.46 9.45 3.58
C VAL A 70 -2.70 10.19 3.07
N GLU A 71 -3.15 9.86 1.87
CA GLU A 71 -4.35 10.45 1.26
C GLU A 71 -5.65 9.75 1.68
N GLY A 72 -5.57 8.48 2.08
CA GLY A 72 -6.73 7.68 2.44
C GLY A 72 -6.36 6.51 3.34
N VAL A 73 -7.28 6.11 4.20
CA VAL A 73 -7.14 4.95 5.08
C VAL A 73 -8.43 4.16 5.04
N GLU A 74 -8.29 2.87 4.81
CA GLU A 74 -9.40 1.92 4.72
C GLU A 74 -9.13 0.79 5.72
N VAL A 75 -9.92 0.73 6.79
CA VAL A 75 -9.83 -0.31 7.81
C VAL A 75 -10.86 -1.39 7.50
N LEU A 76 -10.39 -2.63 7.34
CA LEU A 76 -11.23 -3.80 7.17
C LEU A 76 -11.04 -4.73 8.38
N GLU A 77 -12.00 -4.66 9.31
CA GLU A 77 -12.05 -5.46 10.54
C GLU A 77 -12.33 -6.96 10.30
N ASN A 78 -12.43 -7.42 9.04
CA ASN A 78 -12.74 -8.82 8.70
C ASN A 78 -12.16 -9.28 7.35
N ALA A 79 -10.99 -8.76 6.95
CA ALA A 79 -10.42 -9.06 5.64
C ALA A 79 -9.52 -10.31 5.66
N VAL A 80 -9.84 -11.26 4.77
CA VAL A 80 -8.96 -12.36 4.39
C VAL A 80 -7.77 -11.76 3.65
N ALA A 81 -6.57 -11.79 4.25
CA ALA A 81 -5.32 -11.24 3.69
C ALA A 81 -4.90 -11.86 2.33
N ALA A 82 -5.63 -12.85 1.83
CA ALA A 82 -5.26 -13.66 0.68
C ALA A 82 -5.68 -13.07 -0.68
N GLU A 83 -6.60 -12.10 -0.76
CA GLU A 83 -7.14 -11.67 -2.07
C GLU A 83 -6.48 -10.39 -2.63
N ALA A 84 -5.83 -9.57 -1.80
CA ALA A 84 -5.29 -8.29 -2.23
C ALA A 84 -3.99 -8.37 -3.05
N ALA A 85 -3.16 -9.40 -2.86
CA ALA A 85 -1.94 -9.57 -3.66
C ALA A 85 -2.24 -10.04 -5.11
N ALA A 86 -3.50 -10.35 -5.44
CA ALA A 86 -3.90 -10.89 -6.75
C ALA A 86 -4.66 -9.90 -7.65
N GLN A 87 -5.01 -8.70 -7.18
CA GLN A 87 -5.61 -7.64 -8.01
C GLN A 87 -4.67 -6.45 -8.22
N ALA A 88 -3.46 -6.73 -8.72
CA ALA A 88 -2.83 -5.80 -9.64
C ALA A 88 -3.38 -6.10 -11.05
N PRO A 89 -4.43 -5.42 -11.55
CA PRO A 89 -4.56 -5.33 -12.99
C PRO A 89 -3.43 -4.41 -13.44
N ALA A 90 -2.32 -4.99 -13.90
CA ALA A 90 -1.47 -4.32 -14.86
C ALA A 90 -2.34 -3.96 -16.08
N ARG A 91 -2.99 -2.80 -16.05
CA ARG A 91 -3.91 -2.37 -17.09
C ARG A 91 -3.12 -1.82 -18.27
N GLN A 92 -3.03 -2.66 -19.30
CA GLN A 92 -3.41 -2.36 -20.68
C GLN A 92 -2.77 -1.17 -21.42
N ALA A 93 -2.02 -1.54 -22.46
CA ALA A 93 -2.23 -1.12 -23.85
C ALA A 93 -2.14 0.38 -24.20
N THR A 94 -0.95 0.80 -24.65
CA THR A 94 -0.80 1.77 -25.74
C THR A 94 -0.66 0.95 -27.03
N HIS A 95 -1.73 0.64 -27.77
CA HIS A 95 -2.46 1.50 -28.71
C HIS A 95 -1.83 1.57 -30.13
N MET A 96 -2.54 0.90 -31.04
CA MET A 96 -2.74 1.17 -32.48
C MET A 96 -1.59 1.02 -33.50
N LEU A 97 -1.74 -0.08 -34.27
CA LEU A 97 -1.59 -0.24 -35.72
C LEU A 97 -1.46 1.05 -36.57
N PRO A 98 -0.75 0.96 -37.70
CA PRO A 98 -1.53 0.91 -38.94
C PRO A 98 -1.10 -0.21 -39.89
N ILE A 99 -2.10 -0.97 -40.33
CA ILE A 99 -2.33 -1.35 -41.72
C ILE A 99 -1.53 -0.53 -42.76
N VAL A 100 -0.58 -1.17 -43.49
CA VAL A 100 -0.41 -1.03 -44.95
C VAL A 100 0.55 -2.08 -45.54
N ARG A 101 -0.04 -2.97 -46.33
CA ARG A 101 0.40 -3.60 -47.59
C ARG A 101 1.89 -3.49 -47.97
N SER A 102 2.54 -4.65 -48.13
CA SER A 102 3.30 -5.05 -49.33
C SER A 102 3.56 -6.56 -49.32
#